data_AF-A0A3M2ZZ58-F1
#
_entry.id   AF-A0A3M2ZZ58-F1
#
_cell.length_a   1.000
_cell.length_b   1.000
_cell.length_c   1.000
_cell.angle_alpha   90.00
_cell.angle_beta   90.00
_cell.angle_gamma   90.00
#
_symmetry.space_group_name_H-M   'P 1'
#
loop_
_entity.id
_entity.type
_entity.pdbx_description
1 polymer ?
#
loop_
_entity_poly.entity_id
_entity_poly.type
_entity_poly.pdbx_seq_one_letter_code
_entity_poly.pdbx_strand_id
1 'polypeptide(L)' 'MLADTVWLKNGDRLTGTIKVFDGGKLLLQTEYGGAIALDWKQVKTLKSDQPLLIKQDEHTGEVAKS' A
#
# COMPACT_ATOMS: atom_id res chain seq x y z
N MET A 1 11.81 6.94 11.71
CA MET A 1 10.56 6.19 11.47
C MET A 1 10.61 5.67 10.05
N LEU A 2 10.27 4.39 9.84
CA LEU A 2 10.21 3.79 8.50
C LEU A 2 8.84 4.17 7.90
N ALA A 3 8.84 4.77 6.72
CA ALA A 3 7.62 5.14 6.00
C ALA A 3 7.44 4.19 4.82
N ASP A 4 6.25 3.62 4.71
CA ASP A 4 5.86 2.81 3.58
C ASP A 4 5.78 3.70 2.33
N THR A 5 6.15 3.14 1.19
CA THR A 5 6.13 3.84 -0.09
C THR A 5 5.21 3.11 -1.06
N VAL A 6 4.34 3.85 -1.72
CA VAL A 6 3.42 3.35 -2.74
C VAL A 6 3.75 4.03 -4.06
N TRP A 7 3.90 3.24 -5.11
CA TRP A 7 4.06 3.72 -6.48
C TRP A 7 2.78 3.44 -7.27
N LEU A 8 2.23 4.46 -7.90
CA LEU A 8 1.04 4.37 -8.73
C LEU A 8 1.42 4.15 -10.21
N LYS A 9 0.48 3.61 -10.98
CA LYS A 9 0.67 3.32 -12.42
C LYS A 9 0.84 4.59 -13.26
N ASN A 10 0.30 5.72 -12.81
CA ASN A 10 0.46 7.02 -13.45
C ASN A 10 1.84 7.66 -13.20
N GLY A 11 2.70 7.06 -12.37
CA GLY A 11 4.02 7.57 -12.04
C GLY A 11 4.10 8.29 -10.68
N ASP A 12 2.97 8.52 -10.01
CA ASP A 12 2.96 9.15 -8.69
C ASP A 12 3.60 8.26 -7.63
N ARG A 13 4.23 8.90 -6.64
CA ARG A 13 4.81 8.23 -5.47
C ARG A 13 4.28 8.87 -4.20
N LEU A 14 3.74 8.04 -3.31
CA LEU A 14 3.22 8.46 -2.02
C LEU A 14 3.97 7.74 -0.91
N THR A 15 4.25 8.46 0.18
CA THR A 15 4.93 7.94 1.37
C THR A 15 4.07 8.16 2.60
N GLY A 16 3.95 7.14 3.45
CA GLY A 16 3.11 7.19 4.64
C GLY A 16 3.12 5.87 5.41
N THR A 17 2.03 5.57 6.11
CA THR A 17 1.81 4.30 6.81
C THR A 17 0.61 3.60 6.20
N ILE A 18 0.79 2.38 5.72
CA ILE A 18 -0.30 1.57 5.18
C ILE A 18 -1.15 1.06 6.35
N LYS A 19 -2.43 1.45 6.40
CA LYS A 19 -3.33 1.11 7.51
C LYS A 19 -4.16 -0.13 7.23
N VAL A 20 -4.73 -0.25 6.04
CA VAL A 20 -5.70 -1.31 5.67
C VAL A 20 -5.70 -1.53 4.16
N PHE A 21 -5.81 -2.79 3.77
CA PHE A 21 -6.28 -3.23 2.46
C PHE A 21 -7.65 -3.90 2.67
N ASP A 22 -8.72 -3.31 2.15
CA ASP A 22 -10.08 -3.86 2.25
C ASP A 22 -10.84 -3.63 0.94
N GLY A 23 -11.50 -4.68 0.44
CA GLY A 23 -12.41 -4.61 -0.71
C GLY A 23 -11.84 -3.97 -1.99
N GLY A 24 -10.51 -4.01 -2.20
CA GLY A 24 -9.85 -3.41 -3.37
C GLY A 24 -9.38 -1.96 -3.20
N LYS A 25 -9.44 -1.40 -1.98
CA LYS A 25 -8.86 -0.08 -1.67
C LYS A 25 -7.69 -0.21 -0.68
N LEU A 26 -6.69 0.64 -0.87
CA LEU A 26 -5.54 0.80 0.01
C LEU A 26 -5.66 2.13 0.75
N LEU A 27 -5.66 2.09 2.09
CA LEU A 27 -5.60 3.29 2.91
C LEU A 27 -4.16 3.59 3.33
N LEU A 28 -3.65 4.73 2.83
CA LEU A 28 -2.32 5.25 3.16
C LEU A 28 -2.46 6.47 4.06
N GLN A 29 -2.00 6.38 5.30
CA GLN A 29 -1.94 7.52 6.22
C GLN A 29 -0.67 8.32 5.96
N THR A 30 -0.82 9.58 5.55
CA THR A 30 0.29 10.52 5.40
C THR A 30 0.30 11.51 6.56
N GLU A 31 1.48 12.01 6.94
CA GLU A 31 1.60 13.01 8.01
C GLU A 31 1.12 14.40 7.57
N TYR A 32 1.19 14.70 6.27
CA TYR A 32 0.85 16.01 5.71
C TYR A 32 -0.56 16.09 5.13
N GLY A 33 -1.11 14.97 4.65
CA GLY A 33 -2.38 14.93 3.93
C GLY A 33 -3.45 14.09 4.61
N GLY A 34 -3.16 13.53 5.79
CA GLY A 34 -4.07 12.60 6.46
C GLY A 34 -4.20 11.27 5.72
N ALA A 35 -5.36 10.62 5.85
CA ALA A 35 -5.63 9.33 5.21
C ALA A 35 -6.02 9.50 3.73
N ILE A 36 -5.27 8.85 2.84
CA ILE A 36 -5.50 8.81 1.41
C ILE A 36 -6.01 7.42 1.03
N ALA A 37 -7.21 7.36 0.44
CA ALA A 37 -7.75 6.13 -0.12
C ALA A 37 -7.32 5.99 -1.59
N LEU A 38 -6.60 4.93 -1.90
CA LEU A 38 -6.11 4.59 -3.23
C LEU A 38 -6.86 3.37 -3.76
N ASP A 39 -7.27 3.38 -5.02
CA ASP A 39 -7.74 2.15 -5.69
C ASP A 39 -6.54 1.23 -5.93
N TRP A 40 -6.61 -0.01 -5.43
CA TRP A 40 -5.54 -0.98 -5.59
C TRP A 40 -5.20 -1.26 -7.05
N LYS A 41 -6.18 -1.15 -7.95
CA LYS A 41 -5.95 -1.32 -9.39
C LYS A 41 -5.02 -0.26 -9.97
N GLN A 42 -4.89 0.90 -9.31
CA GLN A 42 -3.98 1.98 -9.69
C GLN A 42 -2.61 1.86 -9.02
N VAL A 43 -2.47 1.00 -8.01
CA VAL A 43 -1.19 0.72 -7.38
C VAL A 43 -0.36 -0.15 -8.34
N LYS A 44 0.86 0.30 -8.62
CA LYS A 44 1.84 -0.45 -9.40
C LYS A 44 2.61 -1.40 -8.51
N THR A 45 3.12 -0.88 -7.40
CA THR A 45 3.83 -1.65 -6.38
C THR A 45 3.86 -0.85 -5.08
N LEU A 46 4.19 -1.51 -3.97
CA LEU A 46 4.44 -0.88 -2.70
C LEU A 46 5.64 -1.51 -2.01
N LYS A 47 6.23 -0.75 -1.10
CA LYS A 47 7.29 -1.20 -0.20
C LYS A 47 6.87 -0.84 1.20
N SER A 48 6.83 -1.84 2.07
CA SER A 48 6.58 -1.70 3.49
C SER A 48 7.75 -2.34 4.23
N ASP A 49 8.30 -1.61 5.20
CA ASP A 49 9.32 -2.19 6.09
C ASP A 49 8.66 -2.93 7.27
N GLN A 50 7.32 -2.91 7.36
CA GLN A 50 6.53 -3.68 8.31
C GLN A 50 5.82 -4.86 7.62
N PRO A 51 5.65 -6.01 8.31
CA PRO A 51 4.90 -7.15 7.78
C PRO A 51 3.43 -6.73 7.58
N LEU A 52 3.02 -6.61 6.31
CA LEU A 52 1.63 -6.31 5.95
C LEU A 52 0.76 -7.56 6.13
N LEU A 53 -0.29 -7.45 6.95
CA LEU A 53 -1.36 -8.44 7.02
C LEU A 53 -2.28 -8.25 5.81
N ILE A 54 -1.90 -8.81 4.66
CA ILE A 54 -2.78 -8.85 3.49
C ILE A 54 -3.80 -9.97 3.74
N LYS A 55 -5.06 -9.63 3.99
CA LYS A 55 -6.18 -10.58 3.86
C LYS A 55 -6.41 -10.82 2.38
N GLN A 56 -5.68 -11.77 1.83
CA GLN A 56 -5.81 -12.20 0.44
C GLN A 56 -6.90 -13.27 0.40
N ASP A 57 -8.14 -12.86 0.12
CA ASP A 57 -9.17 -13.80 -0.35
C ASP A 57 -8.70 -14.33 -1.72
N GLU A 58 -8.21 -15.56 -1.69
CA GLU A 58 -8.09 -16.52 -2.80
C GLU A 58 -7.56 -16.06 -4.17
N HIS A 59 -6.42 -15.37 -4.25
CA HIS A 59 -5.46 -15.68 -5.33
C HIS A 59 -4.04 -15.22 -4.96
N THR A 60 -3.17 -16.22 -4.91
CA THR A 60 -1.74 -16.19 -4.59
C THR A 60 -1.00 -15.09 -5.35
N GLY A 61 -0.31 -14.21 -4.61
CA GLY A 61 0.72 -13.33 -5.14
C GLY A 61 1.88 -13.23 -4.14
N GLU A 62 3.07 -13.62 -4.59
CA GLU A 62 4.33 -13.73 -3.84
C GLU A 62 4.56 -12.63 -2.79
N VAL A 63 4.82 -13.08 -1.56
CA VAL A 63 5.45 -12.29 -0.51
C VAL A 63 6.88 -12.00 -0.93
N ALA A 64 7.13 -10.77 -1.40
CA ALA A 64 8.49 -10.26 -1.53
C ALA A 64 9.15 -10.21 -0.14
N LYS A 65 9.98 -11.20 0.17
CA LYS A 65 11.08 -11.07 1.13
C LYS A 65 12.38 -10.98 0.34
N SER A 66 13.25 -10.08 0.81
CA SER A 66 14.59 -9.78 0.32
C SER A 66 15.46 -11.00 0.03
#